data_AF-A0A918C3U5-F1
#
_entry.id   AF-A0A918C3U5-F1
#
_cell.length_a   1.000
_cell.length_b   1.000
_cell.length_c   1.000
_cell.angle_alpha   90.00
_cell.angle_beta   90.00
_cell.angle_gamma   90.00
#
_symmetry.space_group_name_H-M   'P 1'
#
loop_
_entity.id
_entity.type
_entity.pdbx_description
1 polymer ?
#
loop_
_entity_poly.entity_id
_entity_poly.type
_entity_poly.pdbx_seq_one_letter_code
_entity_poly.pdbx_strand_id
1 'polypeptide(L)'
;MATTARRDPLSVPSDMIGPMNEIPTAASPTPRAWSGFAATAALQGLVGAWGSWNEDSFADIRRIGRYIEGSWRPEPGGRDVRPPAAGSWTELIGRTGALALRAAAPATRPERREVLLDFLQMWARTPFADPAYRFRLGRLAEPTSFTVRDHQGASFSLHLPAAGETLYFEAVLPGGEAAPCPEEPLYVADCHRGWGDPRQLLRLVELVRERGPAPWDTEAALALSEATGLSRPAASLVLAGNPGAGSYYQPFLDEHERATFGFKAGELEAAQDELSMLKNDDRLALLADVMPTDPGDLWAPGGLGRVAERIAATWAKQHGTRPRPPWNTWQAAVALETRMPATHLCHLFLDPANATLPPGFYLRARPCPPEHRHLRTAWDVMSSYDAETVADALFAGLTWAYADLPAGDPVRTGAPEVVHDVRKVLSGRDSPARILYSGVTSGSRGSRRWDWLTDGTCDRVMARITADDLPAGRYESDPRACAPDLVTDVASALGLSEDPAALYLQLLVLPAPSDRNVRRWNAWTPARHKAAAAELVKRGLVVVDRRARAGRTLFLPGPWAHGKKPLPPMETWKAPLIGAQLSADGSMVRDFELFPGTLPDLFTEAWRLVRGGEGPSD
;
A
#
# COMPACT_ATOMS: atom_id res chain seq x y z
N MET A 1 64.81 -69.41 47.49
CA MET A 1 65.25 -68.57 46.36
C MET A 1 64.02 -68.24 45.51
N ALA A 2 63.69 -66.94 45.40
CA ALA A 2 63.15 -66.17 44.25
C ALA A 2 62.15 -66.85 43.28
N THR A 3 61.06 -66.27 42.74
CA THR A 3 60.46 -64.92 42.69
C THR A 3 59.14 -65.01 41.90
N THR A 4 58.10 -64.23 42.28
CA THR A 4 57.10 -63.42 41.47
C THR A 4 56.72 -63.81 40.02
N ALA A 5 55.52 -63.59 39.45
CA ALA A 5 54.33 -62.80 39.81
C ALA A 5 53.16 -62.97 38.78
N ARG A 6 51.95 -62.64 39.25
CA ARG A 6 50.77 -61.97 38.62
C ARG A 6 49.99 -62.62 37.46
N ARG A 7 48.70 -62.87 37.75
CA ARG A 7 47.51 -62.32 37.04
C ARG A 7 46.27 -62.62 37.90
N ASP A 8 45.53 -61.59 38.32
CA ASP A 8 44.23 -61.77 38.99
C ASP A 8 43.07 -61.37 38.07
N PRO A 9 41.89 -62.01 38.22
CA PRO A 9 40.88 -62.09 37.17
C PRO A 9 39.56 -61.37 37.52
N LEU A 10 38.77 -61.24 36.46
CA LEU A 10 37.33 -60.99 36.37
C LEU A 10 36.48 -61.66 37.46
N SER A 11 35.44 -60.95 37.94
CA SER A 11 34.12 -61.53 38.25
C SER A 11 33.00 -60.46 38.33
N VAL A 12 31.87 -60.83 37.71
CA VAL A 12 30.53 -60.24 37.49
C VAL A 12 29.72 -60.37 38.82
N PRO A 13 28.60 -59.65 39.18
CA PRO A 13 27.38 -59.57 38.36
C PRO A 13 26.27 -58.50 38.60
N SER A 14 25.27 -58.59 37.71
CA SER A 14 23.80 -58.54 37.93
C SER A 14 23.02 -57.33 37.40
N ASP A 15 22.21 -57.65 36.40
CA ASP A 15 21.04 -56.91 35.91
C ASP A 15 20.02 -56.64 37.03
N MET A 16 19.42 -55.44 36.96
CA MET A 16 17.98 -55.14 37.04
C MET A 16 17.78 -53.77 37.69
N ILE A 17 17.26 -52.83 36.88
CA ILE A 17 16.48 -51.61 37.15
C ILE A 17 16.91 -50.58 36.09
N GLY A 18 16.09 -50.41 35.04
CA GLY A 18 16.33 -49.37 34.04
C GLY A 18 15.92 -47.98 34.55
N PRO A 19 16.49 -46.92 33.95
CA PRO A 19 15.70 -45.74 33.67
C PRO A 19 15.79 -45.30 32.20
N MET A 20 14.61 -45.05 31.65
CA MET A 20 14.23 -43.80 30.96
C MET A 20 15.17 -43.27 29.87
N ASN A 21 14.77 -43.54 28.62
CA ASN A 21 15.22 -42.95 27.36
C ASN A 21 15.86 -41.56 27.47
N GLU A 22 17.18 -41.51 27.29
CA GLU A 22 17.90 -40.30 26.87
C GLU A 22 17.60 -40.02 25.39
N ILE A 23 17.08 -38.84 25.10
CA ILE A 23 16.99 -38.30 23.73
C ILE A 23 18.42 -37.89 23.33
N PRO A 24 18.94 -38.29 22.14
CA PRO A 24 20.30 -37.94 21.75
C PRO A 24 20.40 -36.43 21.52
N THR A 25 21.29 -35.77 22.27
CA THR A 25 21.78 -34.42 22.01
C THR A 25 22.49 -34.38 20.65
N ALA A 26 21.76 -34.04 19.59
CA ALA A 26 22.36 -33.60 18.35
C ALA A 26 23.17 -32.32 18.64
N ALA A 27 24.44 -32.32 18.23
CA ALA A 27 25.35 -31.19 18.36
C ALA A 27 24.65 -29.92 17.81
N SER A 28 24.51 -28.89 18.65
CA SER A 28 23.95 -27.62 18.22
C SER A 28 24.84 -27.04 17.11
N PRO A 29 24.31 -26.73 15.91
CA PRO A 29 25.10 -26.05 14.90
C PRO A 29 25.55 -24.71 15.48
N THR A 30 26.80 -24.32 15.19
CA THR A 30 27.31 -23.00 15.52
C THR A 30 26.32 -21.94 15.00
N PRO A 31 25.96 -20.93 15.81
CA PRO A 31 25.00 -19.92 15.37
C PRO A 31 25.51 -19.24 14.10
N ARG A 32 24.68 -19.25 13.04
CA ARG A 32 24.99 -18.57 11.79
C ARG A 32 25.05 -17.05 12.04
N ALA A 33 26.11 -16.41 11.54
CA ALA A 33 26.22 -14.96 11.55
C ALA A 33 25.56 -14.39 10.28
N TRP A 34 24.76 -13.34 10.44
CA TRP A 34 24.06 -12.67 9.34
C TRP A 34 24.54 -11.23 9.26
N SER A 35 24.75 -10.71 8.05
CA SER A 35 25.08 -9.29 7.90
C SER A 35 23.92 -8.42 8.37
N GLY A 36 24.22 -7.23 8.91
CA GLY A 36 23.19 -6.28 9.31
C GLY A 36 22.23 -5.89 8.18
N PHE A 37 22.75 -5.86 6.95
CA PHE A 37 21.97 -5.66 5.72
C PHE A 37 20.96 -6.79 5.49
N ALA A 38 21.39 -8.06 5.63
CA ALA A 38 20.51 -9.21 5.42
C ALA A 38 19.39 -9.26 6.46
N ALA A 39 19.70 -9.00 7.73
CA ALA A 39 18.70 -8.91 8.81
C ALA A 39 17.70 -7.76 8.57
N THR A 40 18.21 -6.57 8.23
CA THR A 40 17.39 -5.40 7.90
C THR A 40 16.44 -5.70 6.74
N ALA A 41 16.95 -6.30 5.65
CA ALA A 41 16.13 -6.63 4.47
C ALA A 41 15.06 -7.68 4.77
N ALA A 42 15.34 -8.67 5.62
CA ALA A 42 14.38 -9.71 5.98
C ALA A 42 13.24 -9.18 6.90
N LEU A 43 13.56 -8.25 7.79
CA LEU A 43 12.64 -7.71 8.81
C LEU A 43 11.93 -6.42 8.38
N GLN A 44 12.36 -5.82 7.27
CA GLN A 44 11.80 -4.58 6.74
C GLN A 44 10.28 -4.64 6.60
N GLY A 45 9.58 -3.62 7.09
CA GLY A 45 8.12 -3.57 7.01
C GLY A 45 7.39 -4.26 8.15
N LEU A 46 8.10 -4.98 9.01
CA LEU A 46 7.56 -5.51 10.25
C LEU A 46 8.06 -4.69 11.44
N VAL A 47 9.37 -4.45 11.54
CA VAL A 47 9.95 -3.60 12.60
C VAL A 47 10.63 -2.36 12.02
N GLY A 48 10.79 -1.33 12.86
CA GLY A 48 11.52 -0.10 12.52
C GLY A 48 12.99 -0.36 12.19
N ALA A 49 13.29 -0.73 10.95
CA ALA A 49 14.62 -1.15 10.50
C ALA A 49 15.51 0.03 10.05
N TRP A 50 15.64 1.07 10.87
CA TRP A 50 16.51 2.23 10.58
C TRP A 50 18.00 1.86 10.71
N GLY A 51 18.50 0.96 9.85
CA GLY A 51 19.92 0.59 9.75
C GLY A 51 20.56 0.04 11.03
N SER A 52 19.76 -0.35 12.02
CA SER A 52 20.23 -0.61 13.38
C SER A 52 20.54 -2.08 13.67
N TRP A 53 20.12 -3.00 12.80
CA TRP A 53 20.44 -4.43 12.92
C TRP A 53 21.90 -4.63 12.50
N ASN A 54 22.75 -4.98 13.47
CA ASN A 54 24.17 -5.27 13.29
C ASN A 54 24.42 -6.79 13.18
N GLU A 55 25.65 -7.17 12.85
CA GLU A 55 26.04 -8.59 12.67
C GLU A 55 25.79 -9.44 13.93
N ASP A 56 25.90 -8.82 15.11
CA ASP A 56 25.75 -9.50 16.40
C ASP A 56 24.32 -9.46 16.97
N SER A 57 23.34 -8.90 16.26
CA SER A 57 22.00 -8.63 16.83
C SER A 57 21.33 -9.88 17.41
N PHE A 58 21.45 -11.03 16.74
CA PHE A 58 20.85 -12.28 17.22
C PHE A 58 21.60 -12.81 18.45
N ALA A 59 22.92 -12.62 18.51
CA ALA A 59 23.73 -13.00 19.66
C ALA A 59 23.43 -12.10 20.87
N ASP A 60 23.20 -10.81 20.63
CA ASP A 60 22.83 -9.83 21.65
C ASP A 60 21.44 -10.13 22.23
N ILE A 61 20.42 -10.43 21.40
CA ILE A 61 19.09 -10.87 21.90
C ILE A 61 19.21 -12.11 22.78
N ARG A 62 19.98 -13.12 22.36
CA ARG A 62 20.26 -14.31 23.21
C ARG A 62 20.95 -13.96 24.51
N ARG A 63 21.88 -12.99 24.50
CA ARG A 63 22.58 -12.54 25.70
C ARG A 63 21.62 -11.88 26.68
N ILE A 64 20.68 -11.07 26.19
CA ILE A 64 19.62 -10.47 27.00
C ILE A 64 18.72 -11.54 27.61
N GLY A 65 18.31 -12.54 26.83
CA GLY A 65 17.54 -13.68 27.35
C GLY A 65 18.25 -14.40 28.50
N ARG A 66 19.54 -14.71 28.33
CA ARG A 66 20.36 -15.33 29.38
C ARG A 66 20.55 -14.43 30.61
N TYR A 67 20.61 -13.12 30.42
CA TYR A 67 20.63 -12.17 31.53
C TYR A 67 19.33 -12.26 32.34
N ILE A 68 18.17 -12.23 31.68
CA ILE A 68 16.85 -12.33 32.32
C ILE A 68 16.75 -13.65 33.10
N GLU A 69 17.11 -14.78 32.48
CA GLU A 69 17.17 -16.10 33.14
C GLU A 69 18.13 -16.14 34.33
N GLY A 70 19.18 -15.30 34.31
CA GLY A 70 20.28 -15.32 35.28
C GLY A 70 21.38 -16.32 34.95
N SER A 71 21.34 -16.93 33.75
CA SER A 71 22.36 -17.85 33.23
C SER A 71 23.61 -17.12 32.70
N TRP A 72 23.58 -15.79 32.62
CA TRP A 72 24.71 -14.94 32.28
C TRP A 72 24.66 -13.60 33.04
N ARG A 73 25.82 -13.00 33.35
CA ARG A 73 25.94 -11.66 33.93
C ARG A 73 27.10 -10.89 33.26
N PRO A 74 26.98 -9.55 33.10
CA PRO A 74 28.08 -8.73 32.63
C PRO A 74 29.23 -8.71 33.65
N GLU A 75 30.46 -8.55 33.17
CA GLU A 75 31.63 -8.40 34.05
C GLU A 75 31.58 -7.08 34.82
N PRO A 76 32.09 -7.02 36.07
CA PRO A 76 32.15 -5.78 36.83
C PRO A 76 32.91 -4.68 36.06
N GLY A 77 32.24 -3.55 35.78
CA GLY A 77 32.80 -2.43 35.01
C GLY A 77 32.74 -2.57 33.48
N GLY A 78 32.18 -3.67 32.96
CA GLY A 78 31.85 -3.83 31.54
C GLY A 78 30.69 -2.94 31.11
N ARG A 79 30.60 -2.62 29.80
CA ARG A 79 29.44 -1.92 29.23
C ARG A 79 28.16 -2.70 29.56
N ASP A 80 27.13 -1.98 29.99
CA ASP A 80 25.76 -2.48 30.26
C ASP A 80 25.26 -3.43 29.16
N VAL A 81 24.23 -4.22 29.47
CA VAL A 81 23.47 -4.99 28.48
C VAL A 81 23.05 -4.03 27.35
N ARG A 82 23.68 -4.17 26.17
CA ARG A 82 23.37 -3.34 25.01
C ARG A 82 22.19 -3.94 24.25
N PRO A 83 21.04 -3.27 24.18
CA PRO A 83 19.94 -3.75 23.36
C PRO A 83 20.32 -3.58 21.88
N PRO A 84 20.27 -4.63 21.06
CA PRO A 84 20.57 -4.52 19.63
C PRO A 84 19.48 -3.73 18.92
N ALA A 85 19.74 -3.34 17.66
CA ALA A 85 18.73 -2.76 16.78
C ALA A 85 17.99 -1.52 17.32
N ALA A 86 18.65 -0.73 18.17
CA ALA A 86 18.03 0.39 18.88
C ALA A 86 16.70 -0.02 19.55
N GLY A 87 16.62 -1.25 20.09
CA GLY A 87 15.43 -1.78 20.76
C GLY A 87 14.26 -2.18 19.89
N SER A 88 14.29 -1.95 18.58
CA SER A 88 13.16 -2.33 17.69
C SER A 88 12.78 -3.82 17.76
N TRP A 89 13.69 -4.68 18.22
CA TRP A 89 13.39 -6.11 18.47
C TRP A 89 12.34 -6.32 19.58
N THR A 90 12.14 -5.37 20.51
CA THR A 90 11.15 -5.50 21.58
C THR A 90 9.72 -5.41 21.05
N GLU A 91 9.51 -4.77 19.88
CA GLU A 91 8.21 -4.73 19.17
C GLU A 91 7.74 -6.13 18.75
N LEU A 92 8.64 -7.11 18.69
CA LEU A 92 8.35 -8.51 18.30
C LEU A 92 7.84 -9.36 19.46
N ILE A 93 7.93 -8.88 20.70
CA ILE A 93 7.52 -9.65 21.88
C ILE A 93 6.01 -9.90 21.81
N GLY A 94 5.66 -11.18 21.77
CA GLY A 94 4.30 -11.66 21.57
C GLY A 94 3.76 -11.54 20.16
N ARG A 95 4.48 -10.94 19.21
CA ARG A 95 4.01 -10.66 17.84
C ARG A 95 4.80 -11.42 16.76
N THR A 96 5.44 -12.53 17.13
CA THR A 96 6.28 -13.33 16.21
C THR A 96 5.48 -14.01 15.10
N GLY A 97 4.15 -14.09 15.21
CA GLY A 97 3.26 -14.55 14.14
C GLY A 97 3.46 -13.81 12.81
N ALA A 98 3.80 -12.53 12.85
CA ALA A 98 4.08 -11.75 11.64
C ALA A 98 5.33 -12.25 10.89
N LEU A 99 6.41 -12.57 11.63
CA LEU A 99 7.64 -13.11 11.07
C LEU A 99 7.44 -14.54 10.58
N ALA A 100 6.68 -15.32 11.35
CA ALA A 100 6.32 -16.69 10.99
C ALA A 100 5.55 -16.75 9.66
N LEU A 101 4.55 -15.89 9.48
CA LEU A 101 3.80 -15.80 8.23
C LEU A 101 4.73 -15.44 7.06
N ARG A 102 5.57 -14.42 7.22
CA ARG A 102 6.53 -14.02 6.19
C ARG A 102 7.52 -15.14 5.87
N ALA A 103 8.05 -15.86 6.86
CA ALA A 103 8.97 -16.96 6.64
C ALA A 103 8.32 -18.10 5.82
N ALA A 104 7.05 -18.39 6.10
CA ALA A 104 6.29 -19.42 5.40
C ALA A 104 5.80 -18.98 4.00
N ALA A 105 5.74 -17.67 3.71
CA ALA A 105 5.20 -17.15 2.46
C ALA A 105 6.08 -17.50 1.23
N PRO A 106 5.49 -17.90 0.09
CA PRO A 106 6.19 -18.11 -1.19
C PRO A 106 6.95 -16.90 -1.69
N ALA A 107 6.35 -15.70 -1.52
CA ALA A 107 6.92 -14.46 -2.03
C ALA A 107 8.21 -14.07 -1.32
N THR A 108 8.54 -14.66 -0.17
CA THR A 108 9.79 -14.40 0.54
C THR A 108 10.95 -15.11 -0.17
N ARG A 109 12.00 -14.38 -0.50
CA ARG A 109 13.21 -15.00 -1.09
C ARG A 109 13.86 -16.06 -0.18
N PRO A 110 14.49 -17.10 -0.75
CA PRO A 110 15.19 -18.13 0.04
C PRO A 110 16.18 -17.56 1.06
N GLU A 111 16.97 -16.55 0.69
CA GLU A 111 17.98 -15.96 1.58
C GLU A 111 17.33 -15.20 2.74
N ARG A 112 16.28 -14.43 2.46
CA ARG A 112 15.50 -13.70 3.48
C ARG A 112 14.76 -14.67 4.39
N ARG A 113 14.22 -15.76 3.83
CA ARG A 113 13.54 -16.83 4.56
C ARG A 113 14.49 -17.47 5.55
N GLU A 114 15.70 -17.84 5.16
CA GLU A 114 16.69 -18.44 6.07
C GLU A 114 17.03 -17.51 7.24
N VAL A 115 17.17 -16.19 7.01
CA VAL A 115 17.35 -15.21 8.08
C VAL A 115 16.18 -15.23 9.07
N LEU A 116 14.94 -15.26 8.57
CA LEU A 116 13.74 -15.30 9.41
C LEU A 116 13.63 -16.62 10.17
N LEU A 117 13.93 -17.77 9.55
CA LEU A 117 13.90 -19.08 10.20
C LEU A 117 14.96 -19.18 11.31
N ASP A 118 16.17 -18.69 11.05
CA ASP A 118 17.22 -18.62 12.07
C ASP A 118 16.84 -17.67 13.21
N PHE A 119 16.16 -16.55 12.91
CA PHE A 119 15.63 -15.65 13.94
C PHE A 119 14.60 -16.35 14.81
N LEU A 120 13.59 -17.00 14.21
CA LEU A 120 12.52 -17.70 14.95
C LEU A 120 13.09 -18.86 15.78
N GLN A 121 14.05 -19.61 15.24
CA GLN A 121 14.72 -20.69 15.96
C GLN A 121 15.54 -20.16 17.15
N MET A 122 16.21 -19.03 16.97
CA MET A 122 16.91 -18.34 18.06
C MET A 122 15.92 -17.87 19.13
N TRP A 123 14.85 -17.20 18.71
CA TRP A 123 13.83 -16.61 19.58
C TRP A 123 13.13 -17.67 20.44
N ALA A 124 12.84 -18.84 19.87
CA ALA A 124 12.23 -19.97 20.58
C ALA A 124 13.04 -20.48 21.78
N ARG A 125 14.35 -20.18 21.82
CA ARG A 125 15.26 -20.58 22.91
C ARG A 125 15.53 -19.44 23.89
N THR A 126 14.68 -18.43 23.91
CA THR A 126 14.79 -17.28 24.81
C THR A 126 13.53 -17.14 25.66
N PRO A 127 13.60 -16.43 26.80
CA PRO A 127 12.42 -16.14 27.62
C PRO A 127 11.32 -15.40 26.86
N PHE A 128 11.65 -14.70 25.77
CA PHE A 128 10.70 -13.92 24.98
C PHE A 128 9.65 -14.76 24.26
N ALA A 129 9.90 -16.07 24.09
CA ALA A 129 8.92 -17.01 23.54
C ALA A 129 8.12 -17.73 24.64
N ASP A 130 8.60 -17.75 25.88
CA ASP A 130 7.99 -18.54 26.95
C ASP A 130 6.80 -17.80 27.58
N PRO A 131 5.57 -18.34 27.48
CA PRO A 131 4.37 -17.70 28.03
C PRO A 131 4.36 -17.56 29.56
N ALA A 132 5.28 -18.24 30.27
CA ALA A 132 5.45 -18.11 31.71
C ALA A 132 6.06 -16.76 32.12
N TYR A 133 6.79 -16.10 31.21
CA TYR A 133 7.36 -14.77 31.43
C TYR A 133 6.33 -13.70 31.09
N ARG A 134 6.39 -12.56 31.80
CA ARG A 134 5.56 -11.39 31.50
C ARG A 134 6.47 -10.23 31.15
N PHE A 135 6.17 -9.57 30.03
CA PHE A 135 6.96 -8.44 29.57
C PHE A 135 6.12 -7.18 29.57
N ARG A 136 6.73 -6.06 29.98
CA ARG A 136 6.11 -4.75 29.92
C ARG A 136 7.06 -3.74 29.27
N LEU A 137 6.49 -2.83 28.51
CA LEU A 137 7.21 -1.77 27.80
C LEU A 137 6.65 -0.41 28.22
N GLY A 138 7.54 0.53 28.45
CA GLY A 138 7.20 1.87 28.89
C GLY A 138 8.15 2.93 28.39
N ARG A 139 8.02 4.14 28.92
CA ARG A 139 8.88 5.29 28.60
C ARG A 139 9.35 5.97 29.87
N LEU A 140 10.61 6.38 29.91
CA LEU A 140 11.20 7.18 30.97
C LEU A 140 11.17 8.67 30.62
N ALA A 141 11.13 9.52 31.65
CA ALA A 141 11.10 10.97 31.50
C ALA A 141 12.45 11.54 31.04
N GLU A 142 13.54 11.01 31.57
CA GLU A 142 14.90 11.49 31.33
C GLU A 142 15.78 10.43 30.63
N PRO A 143 16.86 10.83 29.96
CA PRO A 143 17.85 9.90 29.42
C PRO A 143 18.67 9.24 30.53
N THR A 144 18.34 8.00 30.86
CA THR A 144 19.01 7.23 31.92
C THR A 144 19.41 5.84 31.42
N SER A 145 20.48 5.29 31.98
CA SER A 145 21.01 3.95 31.65
C SER A 145 21.06 3.11 32.91
N PHE A 146 20.28 2.03 32.96
CA PHE A 146 20.36 1.04 34.03
C PHE A 146 20.08 -0.36 33.51
N THR A 147 20.60 -1.36 34.22
CA THR A 147 20.25 -2.77 34.04
C THR A 147 20.24 -3.42 35.42
N VAL A 148 19.08 -3.85 35.89
CA VAL A 148 18.89 -4.41 37.24
C VAL A 148 18.11 -5.72 37.14
N ARG A 149 18.48 -6.68 37.99
CA ARG A 149 17.83 -7.98 38.11
C ARG A 149 17.82 -8.45 39.56
N ASP A 150 16.72 -9.04 39.98
CA ASP A 150 16.58 -9.72 41.26
C ASP A 150 15.95 -11.12 41.09
N HIS A 151 15.22 -11.60 42.10
CA HIS A 151 14.52 -12.89 42.09
C HIS A 151 13.12 -12.81 41.47
N GLN A 152 12.54 -11.62 41.33
CA GLN A 152 11.22 -11.38 40.76
C GLN A 152 11.27 -11.01 39.28
N GLY A 153 12.34 -10.34 38.83
CA GLY A 153 12.40 -9.84 37.45
C GLY A 153 13.74 -9.23 37.04
N ALA A 154 13.75 -8.68 35.83
CA ALA A 154 14.81 -7.86 35.27
C ALA A 154 14.23 -6.62 34.58
N SER A 155 14.90 -5.48 34.73
CA SER A 155 14.53 -4.23 34.08
C SER A 155 15.75 -3.54 33.51
N PHE A 156 15.58 -2.91 32.35
CA PHE A 156 16.64 -2.08 31.76
C PHE A 156 16.04 -0.92 30.97
N SER A 157 16.78 0.19 30.93
CA SER A 157 16.44 1.33 30.09
C SER A 157 17.15 1.27 28.74
N LEU A 158 16.52 1.85 27.73
CA LEU A 158 17.09 1.97 26.40
C LEU A 158 16.89 3.38 25.87
N HIS A 159 18.00 4.12 25.76
CA HIS A 159 17.97 5.40 25.10
C HIS A 159 17.97 5.25 23.56
N LEU A 160 17.05 5.94 22.90
CA LEU A 160 16.86 6.00 21.44
C LEU A 160 17.24 7.40 20.92
N PRO A 161 18.51 7.66 20.58
CA PRO A 161 18.97 9.00 20.21
C PRO A 161 18.22 9.62 19.02
N ALA A 162 17.86 8.80 18.02
CA ALA A 162 17.16 9.25 16.82
C ALA A 162 15.72 9.70 17.08
N ALA A 163 15.08 9.14 18.12
CA ALA A 163 13.72 9.50 18.51
C ALA A 163 13.68 10.52 19.67
N GLY A 164 14.82 10.73 20.36
CA GLY A 164 14.88 11.55 21.57
C GLY A 164 14.07 10.94 22.73
N GLU A 165 13.94 9.62 22.76
CA GLU A 165 13.12 8.89 23.75
C GLU A 165 13.97 7.88 24.52
N THR A 166 13.54 7.55 25.74
CA THR A 166 14.14 6.48 26.53
C THR A 166 13.05 5.46 26.87
N LEU A 167 13.20 4.24 26.35
CA LEU A 167 12.28 3.15 26.63
C LEU A 167 12.61 2.50 27.97
N TYR A 168 11.56 2.08 28.68
CA TYR A 168 11.61 1.22 29.85
C TYR A 168 11.23 -0.20 29.42
N PHE A 169 12.08 -1.18 29.73
CA PHE A 169 11.78 -2.58 29.50
C PHE A 169 11.73 -3.33 30.82
N GLU A 170 10.70 -4.16 30.97
CA GLU A 170 10.50 -4.99 32.14
C GLU A 170 10.25 -6.45 31.75
N ALA A 171 10.92 -7.37 32.42
CA ALA A 171 10.68 -8.80 32.38
C ALA A 171 10.41 -9.34 33.78
N VAL A 172 9.17 -9.77 34.02
CA VAL A 172 8.77 -10.47 35.24
C VAL A 172 9.00 -11.97 35.04
N LEU A 173 9.76 -12.58 35.95
CA LEU A 173 10.07 -14.00 35.94
C LEU A 173 8.83 -14.84 36.29
N PRO A 174 8.80 -16.14 35.92
CA PRO A 174 7.74 -17.04 36.34
C PRO A 174 7.58 -17.06 37.87
N GLY A 175 6.39 -16.70 38.36
CA GLY A 175 6.09 -16.60 39.78
C GLY A 175 6.48 -15.27 40.45
N GLY A 176 7.10 -14.34 39.72
CA GLY A 176 7.37 -12.97 40.17
C GLY A 176 6.12 -12.08 40.08
N GLU A 177 6.07 -11.04 40.93
CA GLU A 177 4.99 -10.05 40.94
C GLU A 177 5.35 -8.80 40.12
N ALA A 178 6.56 -8.26 40.30
CA ALA A 178 7.08 -7.13 39.55
C ALA A 178 8.62 -7.20 39.44
N ALA A 179 9.21 -6.66 38.39
CA ALA A 179 10.66 -6.52 38.30
C ALA A 179 11.15 -5.31 39.09
N PRO A 180 12.45 -5.25 39.47
CA PRO A 180 13.01 -4.10 40.15
C PRO A 180 12.91 -2.85 39.27
N CYS A 181 12.46 -1.74 39.85
CA CYS A 181 12.22 -0.48 39.14
C CYS A 181 13.09 0.63 39.74
N PRO A 182 14.31 0.87 39.22
CA PRO A 182 15.20 1.91 39.74
C PRO A 182 14.67 3.34 39.50
N GLU A 183 13.87 3.50 38.45
CA GLU A 183 13.30 4.78 38.02
C GLU A 183 11.85 4.59 37.60
N GLU A 184 10.97 5.48 38.05
CA GLU A 184 9.55 5.44 37.74
C GLU A 184 9.29 5.80 36.26
N PRO A 185 8.71 4.90 35.45
CA PRO A 185 8.33 5.19 34.07
C PRO A 185 7.12 6.11 33.99
N LEU A 186 7.09 6.96 32.96
CA LEU A 186 5.95 7.83 32.64
C LEU A 186 4.68 7.03 32.34
N TYR A 187 4.83 5.91 31.64
CA TYR A 187 3.79 4.93 31.40
C TYR A 187 4.42 3.57 31.13
N VAL A 188 3.67 2.50 31.42
CA VAL A 188 4.04 1.11 31.14
C VAL A 188 2.80 0.38 30.65
N ALA A 189 2.96 -0.46 29.64
CA ALA A 189 1.93 -1.34 29.11
C ALA A 189 2.46 -2.77 29.04
N ASP A 190 1.59 -3.74 29.30
CA ASP A 190 1.89 -5.14 29.03
C ASP A 190 2.15 -5.36 27.54
N CYS A 191 3.20 -6.11 27.23
CA CYS A 191 3.43 -6.58 25.87
C CYS A 191 2.29 -7.52 25.44
N HIS A 192 2.07 -7.57 24.11
CA HIS A 192 1.09 -8.48 23.52
C HIS A 192 1.38 -9.93 23.95
N ARG A 193 0.33 -10.73 24.10
CA ARG A 193 0.45 -12.17 24.33
C ARG A 193 -0.34 -12.88 23.26
N GLY A 194 0.39 -13.50 22.35
CA GLY A 194 -0.16 -14.06 21.13
C GLY A 194 0.51 -15.37 20.75
N TRP A 195 0.32 -15.73 19.49
CA TRP A 195 0.96 -16.89 18.88
C TRP A 195 2.50 -16.76 18.95
N GLY A 196 3.20 -17.89 19.12
CA GLY A 196 4.66 -17.95 19.04
C GLY A 196 5.37 -18.52 20.26
N ASP A 197 4.76 -19.51 20.93
CA ASP A 197 5.45 -20.27 21.96
C ASP A 197 6.62 -21.10 21.35
N PRO A 198 7.55 -21.64 22.18
CA PRO A 198 8.71 -22.35 21.67
C PRO A 198 8.35 -23.54 20.77
N ARG A 199 7.26 -24.26 21.08
CA ARG A 199 6.83 -25.43 20.30
C ARG A 199 6.30 -25.00 18.94
N GLN A 200 5.47 -23.96 18.90
CA GLN A 200 4.93 -23.40 17.66
C GLN A 200 6.04 -22.88 16.73
N LEU A 201 6.99 -22.12 17.29
CA LEU A 201 8.10 -21.55 16.53
C LEU A 201 9.01 -22.63 15.94
N LEU A 202 9.43 -23.60 16.76
CA LEU A 202 10.29 -24.70 16.29
C LEU A 202 9.55 -25.57 15.26
N ARG A 203 8.27 -25.87 15.51
CA ARG A 203 7.46 -26.65 14.58
C ARG A 203 7.31 -25.98 13.21
N LEU A 204 7.09 -24.66 13.19
CA LEU A 204 7.07 -23.91 11.93
C LEU A 204 8.42 -24.01 11.21
N VAL A 205 9.53 -23.78 11.94
CA VAL A 205 10.87 -23.82 11.34
C VAL A 205 11.16 -25.17 10.71
N GLU A 206 10.82 -26.27 11.39
CA GLU A 206 10.92 -27.62 10.85
C GLU A 206 10.09 -27.78 9.57
N LEU A 207 8.81 -27.41 9.61
CA LEU A 207 7.90 -27.56 8.48
C LEU A 207 8.35 -26.79 7.24
N VAL A 208 8.80 -25.54 7.40
CA VAL A 208 9.28 -24.74 6.28
C VAL A 208 10.57 -25.33 5.70
N ARG A 209 11.48 -25.85 6.54
CA ARG A 209 12.72 -26.50 6.07
C ARG A 209 12.45 -27.84 5.37
N GLU A 210 11.47 -28.61 5.84
CA GLU A 210 11.11 -29.91 5.28
C GLU A 210 10.29 -29.79 3.99
N ARG A 211 9.32 -28.87 3.95
CA ARG A 211 8.29 -28.79 2.89
C ARG A 211 8.48 -27.60 1.95
N GLY A 212 9.37 -26.68 2.28
CA GLY A 212 9.46 -25.38 1.60
C GLY A 212 8.33 -24.42 2.02
N PRO A 213 8.14 -23.30 1.30
CA PRO A 213 7.07 -22.35 1.61
C PRO A 213 5.68 -22.98 1.49
N ALA A 214 4.71 -22.44 2.23
CA ALA A 214 3.30 -22.80 2.10
C ALA A 214 2.77 -22.45 0.69
N PRO A 215 1.85 -23.21 0.10
CA PRO A 215 1.36 -22.93 -1.25
C PRO A 215 0.67 -21.56 -1.35
N TRP A 216 0.92 -20.82 -2.43
CA TRP A 216 0.25 -19.53 -2.67
C TRP A 216 -1.23 -19.74 -3.04
N ASP A 217 -2.11 -18.91 -2.47
CA ASP A 217 -3.55 -18.97 -2.67
C ASP A 217 -4.08 -17.61 -3.12
N THR A 218 -4.32 -17.48 -4.42
CA THR A 218 -4.85 -16.25 -5.04
C THR A 218 -6.29 -15.99 -4.61
N GLU A 219 -7.09 -17.03 -4.35
CA GLU A 219 -8.48 -16.88 -3.90
C GLU A 219 -8.53 -16.36 -2.46
N ALA A 220 -7.61 -16.80 -1.59
CA ALA A 220 -7.47 -16.22 -0.25
C ALA A 220 -7.09 -14.73 -0.29
N ALA A 221 -6.19 -14.33 -1.20
CA ALA A 221 -5.84 -12.92 -1.39
C ALA A 221 -7.02 -12.09 -1.93
N LEU A 222 -7.82 -12.66 -2.83
CA LEU A 222 -9.04 -12.03 -3.34
C LEU A 222 -10.09 -11.88 -2.24
N ALA A 223 -10.35 -12.94 -1.47
CA ALA A 223 -11.27 -12.91 -0.34
C ALA A 223 -10.85 -11.88 0.72
N LEU A 224 -9.53 -11.77 0.99
CA LEU A 224 -8.99 -10.72 1.86
C LEU A 224 -9.27 -9.32 1.31
N SER A 225 -9.02 -9.09 0.01
CA SER A 225 -9.34 -7.82 -0.65
C SER A 225 -10.83 -7.47 -0.52
N GLU A 226 -11.71 -8.46 -0.72
CA GLU A 226 -13.16 -8.27 -0.60
C GLU A 226 -13.62 -7.98 0.82
N ALA A 227 -13.03 -8.62 1.83
CA ALA A 227 -13.39 -8.42 3.23
C ALA A 227 -12.86 -7.09 3.82
N THR A 228 -11.80 -6.51 3.25
CA THR A 228 -11.09 -5.35 3.83
C THR A 228 -11.27 -4.05 3.03
N GLY A 229 -11.61 -4.15 1.75
CA GLY A 229 -11.58 -3.03 0.80
C GLY A 229 -10.16 -2.65 0.34
N LEU A 230 -9.14 -3.42 0.72
CA LEU A 230 -7.79 -3.26 0.16
C LEU A 230 -7.77 -3.58 -1.32
N SER A 231 -6.85 -2.95 -2.07
CA SER A 231 -6.59 -3.39 -3.44
C SER A 231 -6.09 -4.84 -3.47
N ARG A 232 -6.36 -5.57 -4.57
CA ARG A 232 -5.87 -6.94 -4.77
C ARG A 232 -4.36 -7.11 -4.54
N PRO A 233 -3.48 -6.22 -5.08
CA PRO A 233 -2.06 -6.27 -4.77
C PRO A 233 -1.76 -5.97 -3.30
N ALA A 234 -2.44 -5.01 -2.66
CA ALA A 234 -2.21 -4.72 -1.24
C ALA A 234 -2.61 -5.90 -0.33
N ALA A 235 -3.77 -6.51 -0.57
CA ALA A 235 -4.20 -7.72 0.15
C ALA A 235 -3.21 -8.87 -0.04
N SER A 236 -2.67 -9.06 -1.25
CA SER A 236 -1.63 -10.06 -1.52
C SER A 236 -0.35 -9.79 -0.73
N LEU A 237 0.09 -8.53 -0.65
CA LEU A 237 1.25 -8.14 0.16
C LEU A 237 1.04 -8.42 1.65
N VAL A 238 -0.12 -8.07 2.19
CA VAL A 238 -0.47 -8.33 3.60
C VAL A 238 -0.53 -9.83 3.87
N LEU A 239 -1.18 -10.62 3.01
CA LEU A 239 -1.27 -12.08 3.15
C LEU A 239 0.09 -12.77 3.08
N ALA A 240 1.05 -12.20 2.34
CA ALA A 240 2.44 -12.66 2.30
C ALA A 240 3.28 -12.23 3.52
N GLY A 241 2.67 -11.59 4.53
CA GLY A 241 3.39 -11.06 5.68
C GLY A 241 4.27 -9.86 5.33
N ASN A 242 3.94 -9.11 4.27
CA ASN A 242 4.67 -7.92 3.84
C ASN A 242 3.74 -6.69 3.72
N PRO A 243 3.25 -6.12 4.84
CA PRO A 243 2.29 -5.02 4.85
C PRO A 243 2.91 -3.64 4.49
N GLY A 244 3.86 -3.61 3.54
CA GLY A 244 4.26 -2.41 2.79
C GLY A 244 4.89 -1.27 3.58
N ALA A 245 6.11 -1.44 4.09
CA ALA A 245 6.90 -0.27 4.52
C ALA A 245 7.70 0.35 3.37
N GLY A 246 7.88 1.67 3.47
CA GLY A 246 8.87 2.42 2.72
C GLY A 246 10.24 1.78 2.88
N SER A 247 10.78 1.33 1.76
CA SER A 247 12.11 0.76 1.67
C SER A 247 13.13 1.87 1.43
N TYR A 248 14.26 1.86 2.14
CA TYR A 248 15.44 2.58 1.67
C TYR A 248 16.01 1.94 0.38
N TYR A 249 15.74 0.64 0.18
CA TYR A 249 16.18 -0.13 -0.97
C TYR A 249 15.15 -0.11 -2.09
N GLN A 250 15.53 0.46 -3.23
CA GLN A 250 14.75 0.40 -4.46
C GLN A 250 15.35 -0.70 -5.36
N PRO A 251 14.54 -1.61 -5.94
CA PRO A 251 13.07 -1.68 -5.82
C PRO A 251 12.58 -2.31 -4.50
N PHE A 252 11.37 -1.93 -4.05
CA PHE A 252 10.70 -2.50 -2.87
C PHE A 252 10.54 -4.02 -2.94
N LEU A 253 10.14 -4.53 -4.11
CA LEU A 253 10.12 -5.94 -4.45
C LEU A 253 10.99 -6.14 -5.67
N ASP A 254 11.86 -7.13 -5.62
CA ASP A 254 12.63 -7.52 -6.80
C ASP A 254 11.81 -8.36 -7.79
N GLU A 255 12.43 -8.77 -8.89
CA GLU A 255 11.78 -9.54 -9.95
C GLU A 255 11.16 -10.87 -9.49
N HIS A 256 11.82 -11.61 -8.58
CA HIS A 256 11.33 -12.89 -8.09
C HIS A 256 10.08 -12.70 -7.21
N GLU A 257 10.13 -11.74 -6.30
CA GLU A 257 9.02 -11.44 -5.40
C GLU A 257 7.80 -10.92 -6.19
N ARG A 258 8.01 -10.07 -7.20
CA ARG A 258 6.94 -9.59 -8.09
C ARG A 258 6.32 -10.72 -8.92
N ALA A 259 7.14 -11.64 -9.45
CA ALA A 259 6.66 -12.76 -10.26
C ALA A 259 5.71 -13.67 -9.49
N THR A 260 5.89 -13.80 -8.17
CA THR A 260 5.03 -14.63 -7.31
C THR A 260 3.59 -14.11 -7.25
N PHE A 261 3.39 -12.79 -7.25
CA PHE A 261 2.06 -12.19 -7.13
C PHE A 261 1.32 -12.07 -8.47
N GLY A 262 2.04 -11.99 -9.60
CA GLY A 262 1.44 -11.86 -10.93
C GLY A 262 0.90 -10.46 -11.27
N PHE A 263 1.26 -9.42 -10.49
CA PHE A 263 0.89 -8.02 -10.75
C PHE A 263 1.99 -7.24 -11.47
N LYS A 264 1.63 -6.13 -12.10
CA LYS A 264 2.60 -5.20 -12.71
C LYS A 264 3.35 -4.43 -11.62
N ALA A 265 4.55 -3.94 -11.95
CA ALA A 265 5.36 -3.13 -11.04
C ALA A 265 4.58 -1.93 -10.46
N GLY A 266 3.94 -1.13 -11.32
CA GLY A 266 3.14 0.03 -10.88
C GLY A 266 1.91 -0.32 -10.03
N GLU A 267 1.35 -1.54 -10.16
CA GLU A 267 0.24 -2.00 -9.30
C GLU A 267 0.75 -2.35 -7.89
N LEU A 268 1.96 -2.91 -7.79
CA LEU A 268 2.60 -3.21 -6.50
C LEU A 268 3.16 -1.97 -5.81
N GLU A 269 3.66 -1.00 -6.59
CA GLU A 269 4.04 0.32 -6.08
C GLU A 269 2.81 1.06 -5.52
N ALA A 270 1.70 1.09 -6.26
CA ALA A 270 0.45 1.67 -5.77
C ALA A 270 -0.09 0.97 -4.51
N ALA A 271 0.09 -0.34 -4.40
CA ALA A 271 -0.26 -1.11 -3.22
C ALA A 271 0.66 -0.81 -2.02
N GLN A 272 1.96 -0.61 -2.26
CA GLN A 272 2.89 -0.16 -1.22
C GLN A 272 2.49 1.22 -0.70
N ASP A 273 2.15 2.15 -1.59
CA ASP A 273 1.69 3.50 -1.22
C ASP A 273 0.38 3.43 -0.43
N GLU A 274 -0.57 2.57 -0.82
CA GLU A 274 -1.80 2.30 -0.06
C GLU A 274 -1.50 1.83 1.37
N LEU A 275 -0.57 0.88 1.54
CA LEU A 275 -0.20 0.29 2.83
C LEU A 275 0.73 1.17 3.67
N SER A 276 1.30 2.24 3.10
CA SER A 276 2.19 3.15 3.83
C SER A 276 1.47 3.88 5.00
N MET A 277 0.14 3.79 5.07
CA MET A 277 -0.70 4.32 6.16
C MET A 277 -0.52 3.59 7.47
N LEU A 278 -0.13 2.32 7.39
CA LEU A 278 0.09 1.50 8.56
C LEU A 278 1.41 1.92 9.20
N LYS A 279 1.38 2.29 10.48
CA LYS A 279 2.60 2.44 11.27
C LYS A 279 3.18 1.05 11.57
N ASN A 280 4.45 0.99 11.97
CA ASN A 280 5.11 -0.29 12.29
C ASN A 280 4.34 -1.10 13.34
N ASP A 281 3.85 -0.44 14.39
CA ASP A 281 3.01 -1.08 15.42
C ASP A 281 1.72 -1.66 14.84
N ASP A 282 1.03 -0.91 13.98
CA ASP A 282 -0.22 -1.35 13.35
C ASP A 282 0.03 -2.54 12.40
N ARG A 283 1.15 -2.51 11.65
CA ARG A 283 1.59 -3.60 10.76
C ARG A 283 1.83 -4.90 11.54
N LEU A 284 2.54 -4.83 12.67
CA LEU A 284 2.78 -5.99 13.52
C LEU A 284 1.50 -6.47 14.19
N ALA A 285 0.69 -5.56 14.72
CA ALA A 285 -0.58 -5.90 15.36
C ALA A 285 -1.55 -6.57 14.38
N LEU A 286 -1.57 -6.14 13.11
CA LEU A 286 -2.39 -6.75 12.06
C LEU A 286 -2.06 -8.23 11.84
N LEU A 287 -0.80 -8.62 12.03
CA LEU A 287 -0.28 -9.95 11.70
C LEU A 287 0.12 -10.78 12.93
N ALA A 288 -0.04 -10.27 14.16
CA ALA A 288 0.47 -10.91 15.37
C ALA A 288 -0.17 -12.29 15.63
N ASP A 289 -1.49 -12.41 15.42
CA ASP A 289 -2.28 -13.58 15.82
C ASP A 289 -2.92 -14.32 14.63
N VAL A 290 -2.37 -14.15 13.43
CA VAL A 290 -2.96 -14.68 12.19
C VAL A 290 -2.55 -16.13 11.90
N MET A 291 -1.49 -16.60 12.57
CA MET A 291 -0.98 -17.96 12.42
C MET A 291 -1.91 -18.99 13.09
N PRO A 292 -2.09 -20.18 12.49
CA PRO A 292 -2.87 -21.25 13.09
C PRO A 292 -2.19 -21.81 14.35
N THR A 293 -2.99 -22.33 15.28
CA THR A 293 -2.48 -22.92 16.54
C THR A 293 -1.48 -24.05 16.27
N ASP A 294 -1.80 -24.96 15.33
CA ASP A 294 -0.83 -25.86 14.72
C ASP A 294 -0.27 -25.21 13.45
N PRO A 295 1.03 -24.87 13.39
CA PRO A 295 1.65 -24.30 12.20
C PRO A 295 1.46 -25.16 10.93
N GLY A 296 1.26 -26.48 11.08
CA GLY A 296 1.03 -27.42 9.99
C GLY A 296 -0.20 -27.12 9.14
N ASP A 297 -1.21 -26.45 9.72
CA ASP A 297 -2.46 -26.11 9.05
C ASP A 297 -2.27 -25.09 7.90
N LEU A 298 -1.12 -24.42 7.82
CA LEU A 298 -0.79 -23.56 6.69
C LEU A 298 -0.68 -24.33 5.36
N TRP A 299 -0.22 -25.59 5.41
CA TRP A 299 -0.10 -26.45 4.23
C TRP A 299 -1.38 -27.25 3.94
N ALA A 300 -2.37 -27.20 4.83
CA ALA A 300 -3.65 -27.84 4.60
C ALA A 300 -4.47 -27.05 3.56
N PRO A 301 -5.40 -27.69 2.83
CA PRO A 301 -6.34 -26.98 1.96
C PRO A 301 -7.08 -25.85 2.72
N GLY A 302 -7.09 -24.65 2.15
CA GLY A 302 -7.68 -23.46 2.78
C GLY A 302 -6.86 -22.87 3.93
N GLY A 303 -5.61 -23.29 4.13
CA GLY A 303 -4.71 -22.77 5.17
C GLY A 303 -4.58 -21.25 5.12
N LEU A 304 -4.17 -20.69 3.97
CA LEU A 304 -4.07 -19.25 3.77
C LEU A 304 -5.45 -18.54 3.78
N GLY A 305 -6.53 -19.21 3.36
CA GLY A 305 -7.89 -18.66 3.49
C GLY A 305 -8.24 -18.34 4.95
N ARG A 306 -7.92 -19.22 5.89
CA ARG A 306 -8.12 -18.98 7.33
C ARG A 306 -7.19 -17.90 7.89
N VAL A 307 -5.99 -17.74 7.33
CA VAL A 307 -5.10 -16.61 7.66
C VAL A 307 -5.72 -15.30 7.18
N ALA A 308 -6.23 -15.26 5.94
CA ALA A 308 -6.93 -14.11 5.36
C ALA A 308 -8.14 -13.70 6.19
N GLU A 309 -8.96 -14.64 6.67
CA GLU A 309 -10.09 -14.36 7.56
C GLU A 309 -9.66 -13.67 8.86
N ARG A 310 -8.58 -14.13 9.49
CA ARG A 310 -8.03 -13.51 10.72
C ARG A 310 -7.47 -12.13 10.44
N ILE A 311 -6.73 -11.96 9.34
CA ILE A 311 -6.24 -10.64 8.91
C ILE A 311 -7.42 -9.69 8.70
N ALA A 312 -8.47 -10.13 7.98
CA ALA A 312 -9.65 -9.32 7.72
C ALA A 312 -10.38 -8.90 9.00
N ALA A 313 -10.52 -9.83 9.96
CA ALA A 313 -11.12 -9.53 11.26
C ALA A 313 -10.32 -8.49 12.05
N THR A 314 -8.98 -8.56 12.02
CA THR A 314 -8.11 -7.57 12.66
C THR A 314 -8.13 -6.24 11.93
N TRP A 315 -8.12 -6.25 10.59
CA TRP A 315 -8.25 -5.06 9.77
C TRP A 315 -9.56 -4.31 10.06
N ALA A 316 -10.69 -5.01 10.09
CA ALA A 316 -11.99 -4.42 10.39
C ALA A 316 -12.03 -3.75 11.77
N LYS A 317 -11.36 -4.32 12.78
CA LYS A 317 -11.22 -3.70 14.11
C LYS A 317 -10.36 -2.43 14.08
N GLN A 318 -9.30 -2.41 13.29
CA GLN A 318 -8.36 -1.28 13.23
C GLN A 318 -8.84 -0.13 12.32
N HIS A 319 -9.52 -0.47 11.22
CA HIS A 319 -9.77 0.44 10.11
C HIS A 319 -11.21 0.47 9.60
N GLY A 320 -12.09 -0.37 10.15
CA GLY A 320 -13.45 -0.54 9.64
C GLY A 320 -13.49 -1.21 8.26
N THR A 321 -14.69 -1.27 7.69
CA THR A 321 -14.91 -1.72 6.31
C THR A 321 -14.76 -0.53 5.37
N ARG A 322 -14.03 -0.70 4.27
CA ARG A 322 -13.86 0.34 3.24
C ARG A 322 -14.61 -0.04 1.97
N PRO A 323 -15.14 0.95 1.22
CA PRO A 323 -15.78 0.69 -0.06
C PRO A 323 -14.76 0.13 -1.05
N ARG A 324 -15.19 -0.77 -1.93
CA ARG A 324 -14.30 -1.42 -2.89
C ARG A 324 -14.51 -0.88 -4.30
N PRO A 325 -13.51 -0.27 -4.95
CA PRO A 325 -13.61 0.06 -6.36
C PRO A 325 -13.65 -1.22 -7.22
N PRO A 326 -14.41 -1.23 -8.33
CA PRO A 326 -14.25 -2.29 -9.32
C PRO A 326 -12.79 -2.37 -9.79
N TRP A 327 -12.31 -3.59 -10.06
CA TRP A 327 -10.90 -3.82 -10.36
C TRP A 327 -10.37 -2.99 -11.53
N ASN A 328 -11.16 -2.92 -12.62
CA ASN A 328 -10.78 -2.16 -13.81
C ASN A 328 -10.72 -0.65 -13.53
N THR A 329 -11.59 -0.15 -12.65
CA THR A 329 -11.65 1.25 -12.19
C THR A 329 -10.40 1.59 -11.39
N TRP A 330 -10.02 0.72 -10.44
CA TRP A 330 -8.79 0.87 -9.67
C TRP A 330 -7.54 0.86 -10.57
N GLN A 331 -7.45 -0.08 -11.53
CA GLN A 331 -6.33 -0.12 -12.49
C GLN A 331 -6.26 1.14 -13.37
N ALA A 332 -7.40 1.72 -13.72
CA ALA A 332 -7.45 2.98 -14.45
C ALA A 332 -7.02 4.17 -13.58
N ALA A 333 -7.39 4.18 -12.29
CA ALA A 333 -6.96 5.19 -11.33
C ALA A 333 -5.44 5.19 -11.12
N VAL A 334 -4.78 4.01 -11.08
CA VAL A 334 -3.31 3.91 -11.01
C VAL A 334 -2.64 4.65 -12.17
N ALA A 335 -3.25 4.64 -13.37
CA ALA A 335 -2.70 5.31 -14.54
C ALA A 335 -2.81 6.85 -14.50
N LEU A 336 -3.55 7.42 -13.54
CA LEU A 336 -3.61 8.87 -13.33
C LEU A 336 -2.34 9.43 -12.68
N GLU A 337 -1.56 8.57 -11.99
CA GLU A 337 -0.32 8.95 -11.31
C GLU A 337 -0.50 10.16 -10.37
N THR A 338 -1.66 10.24 -9.69
CA THR A 338 -1.94 11.27 -8.68
C THR A 338 -1.06 11.06 -7.45
N ARG A 339 -0.74 12.16 -6.75
CA ARG A 339 -0.07 12.09 -5.44
C ARG A 339 -0.89 11.33 -4.39
N MET A 340 -2.22 11.38 -4.51
CA MET A 340 -3.12 10.53 -3.75
C MET A 340 -3.10 9.10 -4.32
N PRO A 341 -2.89 8.04 -3.52
CA PRO A 341 -2.91 6.66 -4.00
C PRO A 341 -4.27 6.29 -4.61
N ALA A 342 -4.26 5.43 -5.63
CA ALA A 342 -5.45 5.05 -6.40
C ALA A 342 -6.63 4.57 -5.54
N THR A 343 -6.37 3.80 -4.48
CA THR A 343 -7.39 3.33 -3.54
C THR A 343 -8.06 4.49 -2.80
N HIS A 344 -7.27 5.45 -2.30
CA HIS A 344 -7.78 6.63 -1.61
C HIS A 344 -8.55 7.55 -2.57
N LEU A 345 -8.05 7.71 -3.80
CA LEU A 345 -8.76 8.44 -4.84
C LEU A 345 -10.12 7.79 -5.13
N CYS A 346 -10.19 6.47 -5.31
CA CYS A 346 -11.47 5.80 -5.52
C CYS A 346 -12.41 5.95 -4.31
N HIS A 347 -11.90 5.78 -3.09
CA HIS A 347 -12.70 5.94 -1.87
C HIS A 347 -13.28 7.35 -1.73
N LEU A 348 -12.56 8.37 -2.18
CA LEU A 348 -13.06 9.75 -2.22
C LEU A 348 -14.39 9.84 -2.95
N PHE A 349 -14.61 9.04 -4.00
CA PHE A 349 -15.85 9.01 -4.77
C PHE A 349 -16.86 7.98 -4.26
N LEU A 350 -16.41 6.87 -3.68
CA LEU A 350 -17.30 5.81 -3.22
C LEU A 350 -17.93 6.08 -1.86
N ASP A 351 -17.24 6.80 -0.99
CA ASP A 351 -17.71 7.19 0.34
C ASP A 351 -17.07 8.55 0.73
N PRO A 352 -17.54 9.64 0.11
CA PRO A 352 -16.92 10.95 0.27
C PRO A 352 -16.93 11.44 1.73
N ALA A 353 -17.98 11.10 2.47
CA ALA A 353 -18.16 11.49 3.87
C ALA A 353 -17.13 10.84 4.81
N ASN A 354 -16.64 9.63 4.50
CA ASN A 354 -15.65 8.92 5.32
C ASN A 354 -14.30 8.73 4.62
N ALA A 355 -14.08 9.40 3.48
CA ALA A 355 -12.84 9.30 2.73
C ALA A 355 -11.65 9.67 3.62
N THR A 356 -10.73 8.74 3.87
CA THR A 356 -9.57 8.98 4.73
C THR A 356 -8.46 9.74 3.99
N LEU A 357 -7.70 10.58 4.69
CA LEU A 357 -6.47 11.15 4.12
C LEU A 357 -5.43 10.05 3.84
N PRO A 358 -4.63 10.19 2.76
CA PRO A 358 -3.57 9.24 2.52
C PRO A 358 -2.45 9.31 3.57
N PRO A 359 -1.64 8.24 3.68
CA PRO A 359 -0.40 8.22 4.47
C PRO A 359 0.57 9.36 4.18
N GLY A 360 1.26 9.85 5.23
CA GLY A 360 2.31 10.89 5.10
C GLY A 360 1.79 12.34 5.14
N PHE A 361 0.46 12.52 5.21
CA PHE A 361 -0.19 13.81 5.28
C PHE A 361 -0.13 14.33 6.73
N TYR A 362 0.19 15.62 6.90
CA TYR A 362 0.55 16.17 8.21
C TYR A 362 -0.69 16.45 9.07
N LEU A 363 -1.15 15.45 9.83
CA LEU A 363 -2.06 15.67 10.95
C LEU A 363 -1.27 16.34 12.10
N ARG A 364 -1.10 17.68 12.03
CA ARG A 364 -0.26 18.46 12.96
C ARG A 364 -0.77 18.55 14.40
N ALA A 365 -1.98 18.09 14.71
CA ALA A 365 -2.44 18.02 16.10
C ALA A 365 -2.16 16.62 16.67
N ARG A 366 -0.95 16.42 17.20
CA ARG A 366 -0.68 15.34 18.15
C ARG A 366 -0.68 15.88 19.58
N PRO A 367 -1.30 15.16 20.53
CA PRO A 367 -2.08 13.94 20.35
C PRO A 367 -3.52 14.26 19.89
N CYS A 368 -4.00 13.60 18.84
CA CYS A 368 -5.43 13.46 18.59
C CYS A 368 -5.90 12.21 19.35
N PRO A 369 -6.84 12.33 20.31
CA PRO A 369 -7.36 11.19 21.05
C PRO A 369 -7.89 10.10 20.10
N PRO A 370 -7.70 8.80 20.39
CA PRO A 370 -8.18 7.69 19.55
C PRO A 370 -9.65 7.82 19.13
N GLU A 371 -10.50 8.29 20.05
CA GLU A 371 -11.92 8.56 19.85
C GLU A 371 -12.21 9.72 18.87
N HIS A 372 -11.23 10.52 18.47
CA HIS A 372 -11.41 11.59 17.47
C HIS A 372 -10.72 11.28 16.14
N ARG A 373 -10.00 10.15 16.02
CA ARG A 373 -9.31 9.77 14.78
C ARG A 373 -10.27 9.41 13.66
N HIS A 374 -11.40 8.81 13.99
CA HIS A 374 -12.45 8.44 13.03
C HIS A 374 -13.24 9.64 12.50
N LEU A 375 -13.08 10.83 13.10
CA LEU A 375 -13.77 12.06 12.71
C LEU A 375 -12.99 12.88 11.66
N ARG A 376 -11.79 12.44 11.26
CA ARG A 376 -10.95 13.17 10.29
C ARG A 376 -10.99 12.52 8.93
N THR A 377 -11.37 13.31 7.94
CA THR A 377 -11.56 12.92 6.55
C THR A 377 -10.55 13.61 5.65
N ALA A 378 -10.60 13.29 4.35
CA ALA A 378 -9.87 13.98 3.29
C ALA A 378 -10.16 15.49 3.25
N TRP A 379 -11.25 15.93 3.89
CA TRP A 379 -11.69 17.31 3.95
C TRP A 379 -11.04 18.13 5.08
N ASP A 380 -10.43 17.45 6.07
CA ASP A 380 -9.85 18.05 7.27
C ASP A 380 -8.33 18.29 7.15
N VAL A 381 -7.88 18.70 5.96
CA VAL A 381 -6.47 18.98 5.66
C VAL A 381 -5.91 20.09 6.57
N MET A 382 -4.66 19.91 7.02
CA MET A 382 -4.02 20.81 7.98
C MET A 382 -2.78 21.53 7.41
N SER A 383 -2.41 21.28 6.15
CA SER A 383 -1.28 21.92 5.49
C SER A 383 -1.62 22.27 4.04
N SER A 384 -0.92 23.27 3.49
CA SER A 384 -1.09 23.68 2.09
C SER A 384 -0.73 22.55 1.12
N TYR A 385 0.29 21.75 1.47
CA TYR A 385 0.69 20.58 0.68
C TYR A 385 -0.42 19.52 0.61
N ASP A 386 -1.06 19.23 1.74
CA ASP A 386 -2.16 18.27 1.82
C ASP A 386 -3.38 18.78 1.04
N ALA A 387 -3.71 20.07 1.20
CA ALA A 387 -4.81 20.71 0.48
C ALA A 387 -4.62 20.70 -1.04
N GLU A 388 -3.42 21.04 -1.52
CA GLU A 388 -3.11 21.00 -2.95
C GLU A 388 -3.19 19.57 -3.47
N THR A 389 -2.72 18.58 -2.70
CA THR A 389 -2.77 17.18 -3.10
C THR A 389 -4.21 16.66 -3.19
N VAL A 390 -5.06 16.97 -2.21
CA VAL A 390 -6.47 16.59 -2.23
C VAL A 390 -7.18 17.29 -3.40
N ALA A 391 -6.93 18.58 -3.61
CA ALA A 391 -7.52 19.31 -4.73
C ALA A 391 -7.09 18.74 -6.09
N ASP A 392 -5.80 18.52 -6.31
CA ASP A 392 -5.28 17.91 -7.55
C ASP A 392 -5.91 16.53 -7.81
N ALA A 393 -5.99 15.68 -6.79
CA ALA A 393 -6.58 14.35 -6.91
C ALA A 393 -8.09 14.42 -7.19
N LEU A 394 -8.82 15.30 -6.51
CA LEU A 394 -10.25 15.52 -6.69
C LEU A 394 -10.58 15.94 -8.13
N PHE A 395 -9.92 16.98 -8.66
CA PHE A 395 -10.26 17.51 -9.97
C PHE A 395 -9.77 16.63 -11.11
N ALA A 396 -8.61 15.98 -10.97
CA ALA A 396 -8.20 14.91 -11.90
C ALA A 396 -9.21 13.74 -11.88
N GLY A 397 -9.67 13.35 -10.69
CA GLY A 397 -10.67 12.32 -10.48
C GLY A 397 -12.03 12.65 -11.10
N LEU A 398 -12.51 13.89 -10.99
CA LEU A 398 -13.79 14.34 -11.55
C LEU A 398 -13.80 14.24 -13.09
N THR A 399 -12.73 14.73 -13.73
CA THR A 399 -12.59 14.66 -15.20
C THR A 399 -12.45 13.21 -15.67
N TRP A 400 -11.67 12.40 -14.96
CA TRP A 400 -11.52 10.97 -15.25
C TRP A 400 -12.83 10.19 -15.07
N ALA A 401 -13.54 10.40 -13.96
CA ALA A 401 -14.81 9.75 -13.69
C ALA A 401 -15.86 10.08 -14.77
N TYR A 402 -15.87 11.34 -15.23
CA TYR A 402 -16.79 11.78 -16.26
C TYR A 402 -16.44 11.31 -17.68
N ALA A 403 -15.17 11.35 -18.08
CA ALA A 403 -14.79 11.03 -19.47
C ALA A 403 -14.37 9.57 -19.68
N ASP A 404 -13.81 8.94 -18.65
CA ASP A 404 -13.03 7.70 -18.77
C ASP A 404 -13.60 6.50 -18.02
N LEU A 405 -14.67 6.70 -17.25
CA LEU A 405 -15.44 5.63 -16.63
C LEU A 405 -16.81 5.47 -17.31
N PRO A 406 -17.29 4.22 -17.48
CA PRO A 406 -18.57 3.98 -18.11
C PRO A 406 -19.74 4.35 -17.18
N ALA A 407 -20.90 4.60 -17.76
CA ALA A 407 -22.15 4.67 -17.00
C ALA A 407 -22.36 3.39 -16.17
N GLY A 408 -22.81 3.55 -14.93
CA GLY A 408 -22.95 2.47 -13.95
C GLY A 408 -21.69 2.13 -13.15
N ASP A 409 -20.54 2.75 -13.44
CA ASP A 409 -19.36 2.63 -12.56
C ASP A 409 -19.60 3.40 -11.25
N PRO A 410 -19.43 2.78 -10.07
CA PRO A 410 -19.75 3.41 -8.80
C PRO A 410 -18.89 4.65 -8.48
N VAL A 411 -17.65 4.73 -8.99
CA VAL A 411 -16.82 5.94 -8.85
C VAL A 411 -17.38 7.09 -9.68
N ARG A 412 -17.90 6.79 -10.88
CA ARG A 412 -18.61 7.78 -11.70
C ARG A 412 -19.89 8.24 -11.03
N THR A 413 -20.70 7.30 -10.52
CA THR A 413 -21.97 7.60 -9.85
C THR A 413 -21.78 8.44 -8.58
N GLY A 414 -20.65 8.29 -7.89
CA GLY A 414 -20.33 9.08 -6.69
C GLY A 414 -19.86 10.52 -6.95
N ALA A 415 -19.55 10.90 -8.19
CA ALA A 415 -19.02 12.24 -8.51
C ALA A 415 -19.91 13.41 -8.02
N PRO A 416 -21.26 13.38 -8.14
CA PRO A 416 -22.12 14.42 -7.61
C PRO A 416 -22.04 14.58 -6.08
N GLU A 417 -21.89 13.48 -5.34
CA GLU A 417 -21.78 13.49 -3.87
C GLU A 417 -20.46 14.11 -3.42
N VAL A 418 -19.35 13.80 -4.11
CA VAL A 418 -18.06 14.45 -3.86
C VAL A 418 -18.12 15.97 -4.09
N VAL A 419 -18.79 16.39 -5.17
CA VAL A 419 -19.00 17.82 -5.46
C VAL A 419 -19.86 18.49 -4.38
N HIS A 420 -20.87 17.79 -3.89
CA HIS A 420 -21.69 18.28 -2.78
C HIS A 420 -20.84 18.50 -1.52
N ASP A 421 -20.05 17.51 -1.13
CA ASP A 421 -19.22 17.56 0.07
C ASP A 421 -18.11 18.61 -0.04
N VAL A 422 -17.41 18.71 -1.17
CA VAL A 422 -16.39 19.75 -1.33
C VAL A 422 -17.01 21.15 -1.26
N ARG A 423 -18.17 21.39 -1.88
CA ARG A 423 -18.86 22.69 -1.79
C ARG A 423 -19.28 23.00 -0.35
N LYS A 424 -19.81 22.01 0.37
CA LYS A 424 -20.17 22.13 1.78
C LYS A 424 -18.95 22.52 2.61
N VAL A 425 -17.83 21.82 2.44
CA VAL A 425 -16.57 22.08 3.14
C VAL A 425 -16.04 23.48 2.83
N LEU A 426 -16.06 23.89 1.56
CA LEU A 426 -15.59 25.21 1.12
C LEU A 426 -16.47 26.37 1.63
N SER A 427 -17.75 26.12 1.94
CA SER A 427 -18.69 27.11 2.48
C SER A 427 -18.53 27.37 3.99
N GLY A 428 -17.92 26.43 4.73
CA GLY A 428 -17.81 26.49 6.19
C GLY A 428 -16.78 27.52 6.66
N ARG A 429 -17.25 28.59 7.33
CA ARG A 429 -16.36 29.66 7.86
C ARG A 429 -15.49 29.22 9.06
N ASP A 430 -15.94 28.21 9.81
CA ASP A 430 -15.32 27.76 11.07
C ASP A 430 -14.60 26.40 10.96
N SER A 431 -14.46 25.86 9.75
CA SER A 431 -13.75 24.58 9.55
C SER A 431 -12.23 24.79 9.47
N PRO A 432 -11.40 23.87 10.02
CA PRO A 432 -9.98 23.76 9.67
C PRO A 432 -9.71 23.75 8.15
N ALA A 433 -10.73 23.47 7.34
CA ALA A 433 -10.74 23.48 5.87
C ALA A 433 -10.55 24.86 5.18
N ARG A 434 -10.27 25.95 5.91
CA ARG A 434 -9.75 27.19 5.27
C ARG A 434 -8.50 26.91 4.42
N ILE A 435 -7.71 25.91 4.79
CA ILE A 435 -6.54 25.50 4.03
C ILE A 435 -6.95 24.78 2.73
N LEU A 436 -8.00 23.95 2.76
CA LEU A 436 -8.54 23.34 1.54
C LEU A 436 -9.06 24.40 0.57
N TYR A 437 -9.76 25.42 1.06
CA TYR A 437 -10.17 26.57 0.25
C TYR A 437 -8.97 27.17 -0.49
N SER A 438 -7.85 27.42 0.21
CA SER A 438 -6.64 27.90 -0.44
C SER A 438 -6.07 26.91 -1.48
N GLY A 439 -6.11 25.60 -1.25
CA GLY A 439 -5.69 24.59 -2.24
C GLY A 439 -6.57 24.55 -3.49
N VAL A 440 -7.85 24.90 -3.35
CA VAL A 440 -8.80 24.99 -4.46
C VAL A 440 -8.74 26.33 -5.18
N THR A 441 -8.48 27.45 -4.50
CA THR A 441 -8.58 28.79 -5.11
C THR A 441 -7.24 29.46 -5.41
N SER A 442 -6.12 28.96 -4.88
CA SER A 442 -4.80 29.58 -5.08
C SER A 442 -4.15 29.20 -6.42
N GLY A 443 -3.35 30.12 -6.96
CA GLY A 443 -2.63 29.92 -8.23
C GLY A 443 -3.53 29.95 -9.48
N SER A 444 -2.92 29.79 -10.66
CA SER A 444 -3.62 29.84 -11.95
C SER A 444 -4.60 28.69 -12.18
N ARG A 445 -4.40 27.55 -11.52
CA ARG A 445 -5.38 26.45 -11.47
C ARG A 445 -6.56 26.79 -10.57
N GLY A 446 -6.29 27.45 -9.44
CA GLY A 446 -7.30 27.62 -8.42
C GLY A 446 -8.47 28.52 -8.83
N SER A 447 -8.19 29.61 -9.57
CA SER A 447 -9.26 30.44 -10.13
C SER A 447 -10.19 29.62 -11.05
N ARG A 448 -9.64 28.77 -11.92
CA ARG A 448 -10.43 27.93 -12.84
C ARG A 448 -11.22 26.83 -12.13
N ARG A 449 -10.64 26.20 -11.11
CA ARG A 449 -11.35 25.23 -10.28
C ARG A 449 -12.56 25.87 -9.59
N TRP A 450 -12.37 27.07 -9.05
CA TRP A 450 -13.44 27.83 -8.41
C TRP A 450 -14.51 28.25 -9.42
N ASP A 451 -14.11 28.78 -10.58
CA ASP A 451 -15.04 29.16 -11.65
C ASP A 451 -15.85 27.94 -12.11
N TRP A 452 -15.20 26.81 -12.40
CA TRP A 452 -15.88 25.58 -12.81
C TRP A 452 -16.89 25.09 -11.75
N LEU A 453 -16.56 25.19 -10.47
CA LEU A 453 -17.45 24.86 -9.36
C LEU A 453 -18.64 25.81 -9.21
N THR A 454 -18.60 27.03 -9.76
CA THR A 454 -19.57 28.10 -9.44
C THR A 454 -20.27 28.71 -10.65
N ASP A 455 -19.74 28.57 -11.87
CA ASP A 455 -20.27 29.14 -13.13
C ASP A 455 -21.39 28.29 -13.77
N GLY A 456 -21.79 27.21 -13.10
CA GLY A 456 -22.81 26.26 -13.55
C GLY A 456 -22.28 25.15 -14.47
N THR A 457 -21.01 25.16 -14.86
CA THR A 457 -20.40 24.09 -15.67
C THR A 457 -20.36 22.78 -14.90
N CYS A 458 -19.91 22.80 -13.64
CA CYS A 458 -19.96 21.63 -12.76
C CYS A 458 -21.38 21.07 -12.66
N ASP A 459 -22.40 21.92 -12.50
CA ASP A 459 -23.79 21.48 -12.36
C ASP A 459 -24.31 20.78 -13.62
N ARG A 460 -23.95 21.27 -14.82
CA ARG A 460 -24.29 20.58 -16.09
C ARG A 460 -23.63 19.21 -16.19
N VAL A 461 -22.35 19.10 -15.81
CA VAL A 461 -21.62 17.82 -15.83
C VAL A 461 -22.22 16.84 -14.82
N MET A 462 -22.50 17.28 -13.59
CA MET A 462 -23.09 16.43 -12.56
C MET A 462 -24.53 16.04 -12.91
N ALA A 463 -25.33 16.96 -13.46
CA ALA A 463 -26.67 16.65 -13.94
C ALA A 463 -26.64 15.57 -15.02
N ARG A 464 -25.65 15.62 -15.93
CA ARG A 464 -25.45 14.60 -16.96
C ARG A 464 -25.06 13.23 -16.39
N ILE A 465 -24.23 13.19 -15.35
CA ILE A 465 -23.91 11.93 -14.65
C ILE A 465 -25.16 11.33 -14.00
N THR A 466 -26.04 12.17 -13.44
CA THR A 466 -27.24 11.75 -12.71
C THR A 466 -28.44 11.44 -13.61
N ALA A 467 -28.55 12.07 -14.78
CA ALA A 467 -29.72 11.94 -15.67
C ALA A 467 -29.89 10.54 -16.27
N ASP A 468 -28.87 9.68 -16.19
CA ASP A 468 -28.84 8.32 -16.77
C ASP A 468 -29.10 8.30 -18.29
N ASP A 469 -28.85 9.43 -18.97
CA ASP A 469 -28.98 9.56 -20.44
C ASP A 469 -27.97 8.68 -21.21
N LEU A 470 -26.92 8.21 -20.53
CA LEU A 470 -25.87 7.37 -21.10
C LEU A 470 -26.12 5.90 -20.72
N PRO A 471 -26.32 4.98 -21.69
CA PRO A 471 -26.60 3.59 -21.36
C PRO A 471 -25.48 2.92 -20.54
N ALA A 472 -25.84 2.07 -19.58
CA ALA A 472 -24.89 1.35 -18.73
C ALA A 472 -23.77 0.66 -19.54
N GLY A 473 -22.53 0.81 -19.08
CA GLY A 473 -21.34 0.30 -19.77
C GLY A 473 -20.83 1.17 -20.93
N ARG A 474 -21.57 2.21 -21.36
CA ARG A 474 -21.13 3.17 -22.39
C ARG A 474 -20.36 4.34 -21.77
N TYR A 475 -19.62 5.06 -22.59
CA TYR A 475 -18.76 6.16 -22.20
C TYR A 475 -19.22 7.47 -22.85
N GLU A 476 -19.10 8.59 -22.13
CA GLU A 476 -19.31 9.93 -22.71
C GLU A 476 -18.32 10.23 -23.83
N SER A 477 -17.17 9.58 -23.78
CA SER A 477 -16.16 9.65 -24.83
C SER A 477 -16.59 8.97 -26.13
N ASP A 478 -17.70 8.20 -26.21
CA ASP A 478 -18.27 7.68 -27.47
C ASP A 478 -19.43 8.60 -27.95
N PRO A 479 -19.21 9.45 -28.98
CA PRO A 479 -20.24 10.34 -29.52
C PRO A 479 -21.52 9.63 -29.95
N ARG A 480 -21.47 8.34 -30.31
CA ARG A 480 -22.66 7.58 -30.70
C ARG A 480 -23.56 7.28 -29.52
N ALA A 481 -23.02 7.31 -28.30
CA ALA A 481 -23.79 7.09 -27.08
C ALA A 481 -24.30 8.42 -26.50
N CYS A 482 -23.51 9.49 -26.59
CA CYS A 482 -23.82 10.76 -25.94
C CYS A 482 -24.45 11.83 -26.86
N ALA A 483 -24.26 11.73 -28.19
CA ALA A 483 -24.73 12.66 -29.20
C ALA A 483 -24.95 11.99 -30.58
N PRO A 484 -25.82 10.97 -30.70
CA PRO A 484 -26.00 10.19 -31.94
C PRO A 484 -26.47 11.02 -33.15
N ASP A 485 -27.31 12.04 -32.93
CA ASP A 485 -27.78 12.93 -34.00
C ASP A 485 -26.63 13.76 -34.58
N LEU A 486 -25.68 14.18 -33.75
CA LEU A 486 -24.48 14.88 -34.19
C LEU A 486 -23.58 13.98 -35.04
N VAL A 487 -23.42 12.70 -34.66
CA VAL A 487 -22.69 11.72 -35.48
C VAL A 487 -23.35 11.57 -36.85
N THR A 488 -24.68 11.55 -36.90
CA THR A 488 -25.44 11.47 -38.15
C THR A 488 -25.23 12.70 -39.04
N ASP A 489 -25.22 13.91 -38.46
CA ASP A 489 -24.92 15.16 -39.21
C ASP A 489 -23.49 15.15 -39.75
N VAL A 490 -22.49 14.79 -38.94
CA VAL A 490 -21.08 14.68 -39.36
C VAL A 490 -20.93 13.65 -40.48
N ALA A 491 -21.53 12.46 -40.33
CA ALA A 491 -21.49 11.41 -41.32
C ALA A 491 -22.07 11.89 -42.66
N SER A 492 -23.22 12.56 -42.62
CA SER A 492 -23.91 13.07 -43.81
C SER A 492 -23.12 14.18 -44.50
N ALA A 493 -22.63 15.16 -43.73
CA ALA A 493 -21.92 16.33 -44.24
C ALA A 493 -20.56 15.97 -44.86
N LEU A 494 -19.85 14.99 -44.29
CA LEU A 494 -18.54 14.55 -44.77
C LEU A 494 -18.61 13.32 -45.70
N GLY A 495 -19.80 12.74 -45.89
CA GLY A 495 -20.02 11.51 -46.64
C GLY A 495 -19.32 10.29 -46.03
N LEU A 496 -19.24 10.23 -44.71
CA LEU A 496 -18.62 9.14 -43.96
C LEU A 496 -19.65 8.09 -43.53
N SER A 497 -19.20 6.88 -43.25
CA SER A 497 -19.95 5.95 -42.40
C SER A 497 -19.93 6.40 -40.92
N GLU A 498 -20.85 5.86 -40.11
CA GLU A 498 -21.07 6.28 -38.70
C GLU A 498 -19.80 6.16 -37.84
N ASP A 499 -19.06 5.05 -37.94
CA ASP A 499 -17.85 4.82 -37.14
C ASP A 499 -16.73 5.84 -37.40
N PRO A 500 -16.31 6.11 -38.66
CA PRO A 500 -15.37 7.19 -38.94
C PRO A 500 -15.87 8.56 -38.47
N ALA A 501 -17.15 8.88 -38.61
CA ALA A 501 -17.71 10.14 -38.11
C ALA A 501 -17.55 10.28 -36.58
N ALA A 502 -17.87 9.21 -35.83
CA ALA A 502 -17.66 9.16 -34.39
C ALA A 502 -16.17 9.26 -34.02
N LEU A 503 -15.29 8.54 -34.73
CA LEU A 503 -13.84 8.61 -34.52
C LEU A 503 -13.31 10.02 -34.79
N TYR A 504 -13.81 10.69 -35.83
CA TYR A 504 -13.40 12.06 -36.15
C TYR A 504 -13.75 13.03 -35.02
N LEU A 505 -14.98 12.99 -34.49
CA LEU A 505 -15.38 13.77 -33.31
C LEU A 505 -14.50 13.48 -32.09
N GLN A 506 -14.16 12.21 -31.84
CA GLN A 506 -13.24 11.83 -30.75
C GLN A 506 -11.84 12.42 -30.95
N LEU A 507 -11.31 12.36 -32.18
CA LEU A 507 -10.01 12.93 -32.51
C LEU A 507 -10.03 14.45 -32.37
N LEU A 508 -11.15 15.10 -32.67
CA LEU A 508 -11.35 16.53 -32.50
C LEU A 508 -11.27 16.93 -31.01
N VAL A 509 -12.07 16.34 -30.14
CA VAL A 509 -12.23 16.86 -28.76
C VAL A 509 -11.32 16.18 -27.75
N LEU A 510 -11.16 14.86 -27.79
CA LEU A 510 -10.59 14.16 -26.64
C LEU A 510 -9.09 14.44 -26.47
N PRO A 511 -8.60 14.64 -25.23
CA PRO A 511 -7.22 15.04 -24.95
C PRO A 511 -6.22 13.94 -25.30
N ALA A 512 -6.55 12.68 -25.01
CA ALA A 512 -5.67 11.52 -25.22
C ALA A 512 -6.41 10.31 -25.82
N PRO A 513 -6.88 10.40 -27.08
CA PRO A 513 -7.66 9.33 -27.73
C PRO A 513 -6.70 8.25 -28.29
N SER A 514 -5.96 7.58 -27.41
CA SER A 514 -5.09 6.46 -27.80
C SER A 514 -5.91 5.35 -28.48
N ASP A 515 -5.29 4.56 -29.36
CA ASP A 515 -6.00 3.48 -30.06
C ASP A 515 -6.61 2.46 -29.08
N ARG A 516 -6.00 2.30 -27.91
CA ARG A 516 -6.54 1.47 -26.82
C ARG A 516 -7.80 2.10 -26.21
N ASN A 517 -7.77 3.40 -25.92
CA ASN A 517 -8.90 4.11 -25.32
C ASN A 517 -10.09 4.20 -26.28
N VAL A 518 -9.86 4.57 -27.54
CA VAL A 518 -10.89 4.61 -28.60
C VAL A 518 -11.58 3.26 -28.72
N ARG A 519 -10.81 2.17 -28.80
CA ARG A 519 -11.39 0.82 -28.86
C ARG A 519 -12.20 0.46 -27.62
N ARG A 520 -11.72 0.84 -26.42
CA ARG A 520 -12.43 0.62 -25.15
C ARG A 520 -13.75 1.38 -25.13
N TRP A 521 -13.72 2.69 -25.37
CA TRP A 521 -14.91 3.55 -25.29
C TRP A 521 -15.98 3.15 -26.29
N ASN A 522 -15.56 2.80 -27.51
CA ASN A 522 -16.48 2.46 -28.60
C ASN A 522 -16.89 0.97 -28.64
N ALA A 523 -16.33 0.14 -27.75
CA ALA A 523 -16.43 -1.32 -27.78
C ALA A 523 -16.03 -1.93 -29.14
N TRP A 524 -14.96 -1.41 -29.75
CA TRP A 524 -14.51 -1.82 -31.08
C TRP A 524 -13.44 -2.90 -31.06
N THR A 525 -13.54 -3.81 -32.03
CA THR A 525 -12.45 -4.71 -32.37
C THR A 525 -11.32 -3.94 -33.08
N PRO A 526 -10.07 -4.46 -33.06
CA PRO A 526 -8.98 -3.85 -33.83
C PRO A 526 -9.29 -3.70 -35.33
N ALA A 527 -9.99 -4.67 -35.92
CA ALA A 527 -10.38 -4.64 -37.34
C ALA A 527 -11.38 -3.52 -37.64
N ARG A 528 -12.41 -3.35 -36.79
CA ARG A 528 -13.40 -2.28 -36.93
C ARG A 528 -12.76 -0.90 -36.80
N HIS A 529 -11.88 -0.72 -35.82
CA HIS A 529 -11.12 0.52 -35.66
C HIS A 529 -10.25 0.82 -36.91
N LYS A 530 -9.55 -0.18 -37.45
CA LYS A 530 -8.74 -0.02 -38.66
C LYS A 530 -9.57 0.38 -39.88
N ALA A 531 -10.78 -0.15 -40.02
CA ALA A 531 -11.67 0.20 -41.12
C ALA A 531 -12.12 1.68 -41.03
N ALA A 532 -12.58 2.12 -39.86
CA ALA A 532 -12.95 3.52 -39.62
C ALA A 532 -11.76 4.47 -39.87
N ALA A 533 -10.57 4.10 -39.40
CA ALA A 533 -9.35 4.86 -39.61
C ALA A 533 -8.99 5.01 -41.10
N ALA A 534 -9.10 3.93 -41.89
CA ALA A 534 -8.79 3.96 -43.32
C ALA A 534 -9.73 4.88 -44.11
N GLU A 535 -11.00 4.96 -43.71
CA GLU A 535 -11.97 5.85 -44.34
C GLU A 535 -11.65 7.34 -44.08
N LEU A 536 -11.28 7.70 -42.85
CA LEU A 536 -10.86 9.07 -42.52
C LEU A 536 -9.61 9.50 -43.30
N VAL A 537 -8.63 8.60 -43.44
CA VAL A 537 -7.42 8.86 -44.23
C VAL A 537 -7.77 9.03 -45.71
N LYS A 538 -8.65 8.17 -46.26
CA LYS A 538 -9.10 8.28 -47.66
C LYS A 538 -9.80 9.61 -47.94
N ARG A 539 -10.50 10.17 -46.95
CA ARG A 539 -11.16 11.49 -47.03
C ARG A 539 -10.21 12.67 -46.76
N GLY A 540 -8.96 12.42 -46.38
CA GLY A 540 -7.97 13.46 -46.09
C GLY A 540 -8.26 14.28 -44.83
N LEU A 541 -9.11 13.79 -43.93
CA LEU A 541 -9.49 14.49 -42.69
C LEU A 541 -8.46 14.34 -41.57
N VAL A 542 -7.57 13.36 -41.71
CA VAL A 542 -6.54 12.99 -40.75
C VAL A 542 -5.26 12.60 -41.47
N VAL A 543 -4.15 12.73 -40.77
CA VAL A 543 -2.83 12.29 -41.23
C VAL A 543 -2.36 11.07 -40.43
N VAL A 544 -1.65 10.17 -41.11
CA VAL A 544 -0.98 9.04 -40.46
C VAL A 544 0.43 9.47 -40.09
N ASP A 545 0.75 9.43 -38.80
CA ASP A 545 2.04 9.89 -38.28
C ASP A 545 2.43 9.07 -37.04
N ARG A 546 3.63 9.30 -36.50
CA ARG A 546 4.10 8.74 -35.23
C ARG A 546 4.59 9.84 -34.30
N ARG A 547 3.74 10.24 -33.37
CA ARG A 547 4.07 11.23 -32.35
C ARG A 547 4.36 10.58 -31.00
N ALA A 548 5.44 10.99 -30.36
CA ALA A 548 5.86 10.42 -29.07
C ALA A 548 4.76 10.56 -28.01
N ARG A 549 4.53 9.48 -27.22
CA ARG A 549 3.53 9.39 -26.14
C ARG A 549 2.05 9.56 -26.56
N ALA A 550 1.73 9.65 -27.84
CA ALA A 550 0.34 9.79 -28.30
C ALA A 550 -0.47 8.48 -28.22
N GLY A 551 0.18 7.33 -28.34
CA GLY A 551 -0.47 6.01 -28.26
C GLY A 551 -1.48 5.72 -29.39
N ARG A 552 -1.36 6.42 -30.53
CA ARG A 552 -2.22 6.31 -31.71
C ARG A 552 -1.43 6.60 -32.99
N THR A 553 -2.01 6.24 -34.13
CA THR A 553 -1.43 6.47 -35.46
C THR A 553 -2.13 7.57 -36.28
N LEU A 554 -3.34 7.98 -35.87
CA LEU A 554 -4.10 9.03 -36.54
C LEU A 554 -4.03 10.35 -35.79
N PHE A 555 -3.81 11.42 -36.54
CA PHE A 555 -3.71 12.79 -36.03
C PHE A 555 -4.49 13.75 -36.91
N LEU A 556 -4.97 14.84 -36.31
CA LEU A 556 -5.50 15.94 -37.08
C LEU A 556 -4.34 16.71 -37.75
N PRO A 557 -4.56 17.32 -38.92
CA PRO A 557 -3.59 18.25 -39.51
C PRO A 557 -3.31 19.42 -38.56
N GLY A 558 -2.13 20.00 -38.68
CA GLY A 558 -1.69 21.13 -37.84
C GLY A 558 -0.70 20.80 -36.71
N PRO A 559 -0.38 21.82 -35.89
CA PRO A 559 0.74 21.79 -34.95
C PRO A 559 0.51 20.83 -33.78
N TRP A 560 1.62 20.42 -33.17
CA TRP A 560 1.64 19.48 -32.06
C TRP A 560 2.27 20.09 -30.81
N ALA A 561 1.53 20.06 -29.70
CA ALA A 561 2.06 20.39 -28.38
C ALA A 561 2.57 19.12 -27.69
N HIS A 562 3.83 19.14 -27.29
CA HIS A 562 4.40 18.10 -26.43
C HIS A 562 3.78 18.13 -25.04
N GLY A 563 3.88 17.02 -24.31
CA GLY A 563 3.44 16.94 -22.91
C GLY A 563 4.49 16.22 -22.07
N LYS A 564 4.49 16.50 -20.76
CA LYS A 564 5.25 15.76 -19.74
C LYS A 564 4.27 15.10 -18.79
N LYS A 565 4.57 13.89 -18.30
CA LYS A 565 3.71 13.19 -17.34
C LYS A 565 3.37 14.12 -16.16
N PRO A 566 2.11 14.14 -15.69
CA PRO A 566 0.97 13.31 -16.15
C PRO A 566 0.24 13.87 -17.39
N LEU A 567 0.56 15.07 -17.87
CA LEU A 567 -0.13 15.72 -18.99
C LEU A 567 0.09 14.99 -20.34
N PRO A 568 -0.99 14.78 -21.12
CA PRO A 568 -0.90 14.19 -22.46
C PRO A 568 -0.46 15.22 -23.51
N PRO A 569 0.33 14.82 -24.52
CA PRO A 569 0.57 15.65 -25.70
C PRO A 569 -0.68 15.68 -26.60
N MET A 570 -0.90 16.78 -27.32
CA MET A 570 -2.12 16.97 -28.12
C MET A 570 -1.89 17.89 -29.32
N GLU A 571 -2.81 17.85 -30.30
CA GLU A 571 -2.88 18.85 -31.35
C GLU A 571 -3.25 20.22 -30.75
N THR A 572 -2.53 21.29 -31.12
CA THR A 572 -2.67 22.61 -30.49
C THR A 572 -4.08 23.19 -30.62
N TRP A 573 -4.79 22.83 -31.70
CA TRP A 573 -6.16 23.25 -31.97
C TRP A 573 -7.15 22.87 -30.84
N LYS A 574 -6.87 21.79 -30.11
CA LYS A 574 -7.73 21.31 -29.01
C LYS A 574 -7.71 22.22 -27.81
N ALA A 575 -6.57 22.88 -27.57
CA ALA A 575 -6.32 23.59 -26.34
C ALA A 575 -7.40 24.63 -25.98
N PRO A 576 -7.81 25.54 -26.88
CA PRO A 576 -8.90 26.47 -26.59
C PRO A 576 -10.25 25.78 -26.35
N LEU A 577 -10.54 24.66 -27.04
CA LEU A 577 -11.81 23.95 -26.92
C LEU A 577 -11.97 23.24 -25.58
N ILE A 578 -10.91 22.60 -25.10
CA ILE A 578 -10.96 21.78 -23.89
C ILE A 578 -10.39 22.49 -22.66
N GLY A 579 -10.01 23.76 -22.78
CA GLY A 579 -9.46 24.55 -21.68
C GLY A 579 -8.02 24.19 -21.28
N ALA A 580 -7.26 23.54 -22.17
CA ALA A 580 -5.85 23.26 -21.92
C ALA A 580 -4.99 24.52 -22.13
N GLN A 581 -3.96 24.69 -21.31
CA GLN A 581 -3.01 25.79 -21.44
C GLN A 581 -1.72 25.31 -22.08
N LEU A 582 -1.29 26.01 -23.12
CA LEU A 582 -0.01 25.77 -23.79
C LEU A 582 1.03 26.78 -23.30
N SER A 583 2.31 26.49 -23.54
CA SER A 583 3.40 27.45 -23.40
C SER A 583 3.22 28.63 -24.36
N ALA A 584 3.93 29.73 -24.12
CA ALA A 584 3.80 30.95 -24.94
C ALA A 584 4.13 30.73 -26.43
N ASP A 585 4.98 29.75 -26.73
CA ASP A 585 5.34 29.32 -28.08
C ASP A 585 4.42 28.21 -28.65
N GLY A 586 3.40 27.78 -27.89
CA GLY A 586 2.46 26.72 -28.26
C GLY A 586 3.04 25.29 -28.25
N SER A 587 4.32 25.12 -27.91
CA SER A 587 5.04 23.84 -28.11
C SER A 587 4.81 22.81 -27.00
N MET A 588 4.30 23.22 -25.84
CA MET A 588 4.16 22.37 -24.65
C MET A 588 2.83 22.58 -23.95
N VAL A 589 2.14 21.49 -23.61
CA VAL A 589 1.00 21.50 -22.69
C VAL A 589 1.52 21.78 -21.27
N ARG A 590 1.11 22.91 -20.71
CA ARG A 590 1.47 23.36 -19.36
C ARG A 590 0.44 22.95 -18.34
N ASP A 591 -0.82 22.85 -18.76
CA ASP A 591 -1.90 22.50 -17.86
C ASP A 591 -3.15 21.97 -18.57
N PHE A 592 -3.80 20.98 -17.97
CA PHE A 592 -5.11 20.47 -18.36
C PHE A 592 -5.69 19.68 -17.19
N GLU A 593 -6.91 20.03 -16.77
CA GLU A 593 -7.53 19.40 -15.60
C GLU A 593 -9.03 19.20 -15.74
N LEU A 594 -9.79 20.23 -16.14
CA LEU A 594 -11.25 20.20 -16.24
C LEU A 594 -11.71 20.61 -17.63
N PHE A 595 -12.76 19.97 -18.12
CA PHE A 595 -13.46 20.40 -19.33
C PHE A 595 -14.32 21.65 -19.05
N PRO A 596 -14.37 22.64 -19.97
CA PRO A 596 -15.19 23.83 -19.82
C PRO A 596 -16.68 23.59 -20.11
N GLY A 597 -17.09 22.36 -20.41
CA GLY A 597 -18.46 21.99 -20.75
C GLY A 597 -18.67 20.48 -20.72
N THR A 598 -19.87 20.03 -21.11
CA THR A 598 -20.14 18.60 -21.27
C THR A 598 -19.49 18.08 -22.57
N LEU A 599 -19.17 16.79 -22.67
CA LEU A 599 -18.55 16.24 -23.88
C LEU A 599 -19.46 16.39 -25.12
N PRO A 600 -20.81 16.20 -25.04
CA PRO A 600 -21.70 16.54 -26.15
C PRO A 600 -21.62 18.00 -26.59
N ASP A 601 -21.58 18.95 -25.66
CA ASP A 601 -21.44 20.37 -25.99
C ASP A 601 -20.11 20.63 -26.70
N LEU A 602 -19.03 20.01 -26.22
CA LEU A 602 -17.69 20.14 -26.82
C LEU A 602 -17.62 19.48 -28.20
N PHE A 603 -18.25 18.33 -28.41
CA PHE A 603 -18.36 17.70 -29.74
C PHE A 603 -19.14 18.59 -30.70
N THR A 604 -20.25 19.17 -30.23
CA THR A 604 -21.09 20.07 -31.02
C THR A 604 -20.33 21.33 -31.41
N GLU A 605 -19.61 21.93 -30.47
CA GLU A 605 -18.83 23.14 -30.72
C GLU A 605 -17.64 22.87 -31.65
N ALA A 606 -16.91 21.76 -31.44
CA ALA A 606 -15.85 21.34 -32.34
C ALA A 606 -16.37 21.16 -33.78
N TRP A 607 -17.53 20.55 -33.95
CA TRP A 607 -18.14 20.37 -35.26
C TRP A 607 -18.62 21.70 -35.86
N ARG A 608 -19.19 22.60 -35.05
CA ARG A 608 -19.58 23.95 -35.48
C ARG A 608 -18.38 24.72 -36.06
N LEU A 609 -17.24 24.67 -35.39
CA LEU A 609 -15.99 25.31 -35.87
C LEU A 609 -15.49 24.69 -37.17
N VAL A 610 -15.47 23.35 -37.27
CA VAL A 610 -15.08 22.66 -38.51
C VAL A 610 -15.99 23.04 -39.68
N ARG A 611 -17.32 23.08 -39.48
CA ARG A 611 -18.27 23.55 -40.51
C ARG A 611 -18.09 25.03 -40.86
N GLY A 612 -17.63 25.84 -39.91
CA GLY A 612 -17.30 27.26 -40.11
C GLY A 612 -15.98 27.52 -40.83
N GLY A 613 -15.18 26.48 -41.13
CA GLY A 613 -13.85 26.63 -41.72
C GLY A 613 -12.74 26.96 -40.72
N GLU A 614 -13.04 26.91 -39.42
CA GLU A 614 -12.09 27.12 -38.30
C GLU A 614 -11.61 25.78 -37.73
N GLY A 615 -11.65 24.72 -38.55
CA GLY A 615 -11.21 23.39 -38.18
C GLY A 615 -9.67 23.24 -38.15
N PRO A 616 -9.17 22.06 -37.78
CA PRO A 616 -7.74 21.76 -37.84
C PRO A 616 -7.19 21.98 -39.25
N SER A 617 -6.13 22.78 -39.37
CA SER A 617 -5.41 23.06 -40.60
C SER A 617 -3.91 23.08 -40.34
N ASP A 618 -3.12 22.83 -41.39
CA ASP A 618 -1.65 22.89 -41.34
C ASP A 618 -1.09 24.30 -41.16
#